data_AF-A0A7Y6E483-F1
#
_entry.id   AF-A0A7Y6E483-F1
#
_cell.length_a   1.000
_cell.length_b   1.000
_cell.length_c   1.000
_cell.angle_alpha   90.00
_cell.angle_beta   90.00
_cell.angle_gamma   90.00
#
_symmetry.space_group_name_H-M   'P 1'
#
loop_
_entity.id
_entity.type
_entity.pdbx_description
1 polymer ?
#
loop_
_entity_poly.entity_id
_entity_poly.type
_entity_poly.pdbx_seq_one_letter_code
_entity_poly.pdbx_strand_id
1 'polypeptide(L)'
;MDFWPLAFVGPALLIVALAGRRARSAFRYGFCFGIALFAPLVLWLSNLGWLPWVALTLAESALFGLLTMPVPTLLRRRAWPVWIAAWWIAVEAIRGREPLGGFPWGRLAFSQADSPALGWATVAGAPGLSLIVVLVPVALAWLVLAGRGRRR
;
A
#
# COMPACT_ATOMS: atom_id res chain seq x y z
N MET A 1 17.80 -5.76 13.44
CA MET A 1 16.45 -6.14 13.92
C MET A 1 15.49 -5.34 13.09
N ASP A 2 15.07 -5.90 11.96
CA ASP A 2 14.17 -5.22 11.05
C ASP A 2 12.75 -5.26 11.60
N PHE A 3 12.08 -4.12 11.62
CA PHE A 3 10.72 -3.98 12.15
C PHE A 3 9.66 -4.40 11.12
N TRP A 4 9.82 -5.57 10.51
CA TRP A 4 8.91 -6.10 9.48
C TRP A 4 7.42 -6.13 9.90
N PRO A 5 7.03 -6.29 11.19
CA PRO A 5 5.62 -6.23 11.56
C PRO A 5 4.97 -4.86 11.37
N LEU A 6 5.76 -3.78 11.35
CA LEU A 6 5.23 -2.43 11.09
C LEU A 6 4.69 -2.28 9.66
N ALA A 7 5.13 -3.12 8.73
CA ALA A 7 4.62 -3.15 7.36
C ALA A 7 3.12 -3.50 7.29
N PHE A 8 2.54 -4.08 8.34
CA PHE A 8 1.09 -4.33 8.43
C PHE A 8 0.31 -3.11 8.90
N VAL A 9 0.91 -2.22 9.69
CA VAL A 9 0.17 -1.13 10.34
C VAL A 9 -0.22 -0.05 9.33
N GLY A 10 0.72 0.38 8.48
CA GLY A 10 0.49 1.42 7.48
C GLY A 10 -0.67 1.09 6.53
N PRO A 11 -0.64 -0.05 5.83
CA PRO A 11 -1.73 -0.47 4.94
C PRO A 11 -3.07 -0.64 5.67
N ALA A 12 -3.08 -1.19 6.89
CA ALA A 12 -4.31 -1.33 7.68
C ALA A 12 -4.94 0.04 7.99
N LEU A 13 -4.12 1.01 8.43
CA LEU A 13 -4.57 2.37 8.71
C LEU A 13 -5.10 3.06 7.45
N LEU A 14 -4.44 2.88 6.30
CA LEU A 14 -4.92 3.40 5.02
C LEU A 14 -6.31 2.84 4.69
N ILE A 15 -6.49 1.51 4.74
CA ILE A 15 -7.78 0.86 4.45
C ILE A 15 -8.89 1.42 5.37
N VAL A 16 -8.62 1.53 6.67
CA VAL A 16 -9.57 2.09 7.65
C VAL A 16 -9.87 3.56 7.38
N ALA A 17 -8.88 4.37 6.98
CA ALA A 17 -9.05 5.79 6.69
C ALA A 17 -9.91 6.03 5.43
N LEU A 18 -9.83 5.11 4.46
CA LEU A 18 -10.57 5.17 3.20
C LEU A 18 -12.03 4.68 3.31
N ALA A 19 -12.37 3.95 4.37
CA ALA A 19 -13.72 3.44 4.59
C ALA A 19 -14.76 4.58 4.67
N GLY A 20 -15.82 4.47 3.86
CA GLY A 20 -16.93 5.45 3.83
C GLY A 20 -16.57 6.81 3.22
N ARG A 21 -15.39 6.96 2.60
CA ARG A 21 -14.96 8.21 1.95
C ARG A 21 -15.41 8.29 0.50
N ARG A 22 -15.40 9.51 -0.05
CA ARG A 22 -15.59 9.77 -1.49
C ARG A 22 -14.27 9.60 -2.24
N ALA A 23 -14.30 9.32 -3.54
CA ALA A 23 -13.10 9.14 -4.38
C ALA A 23 -12.09 10.30 -4.26
N ARG A 24 -12.56 11.56 -4.23
CA ARG A 24 -11.69 12.74 -4.04
C ARG A 24 -10.98 12.75 -2.68
N SER A 25 -11.66 12.35 -1.62
CA SER A 25 -11.03 12.22 -0.29
C SER A 25 -10.05 11.07 -0.28
N ALA A 26 -10.40 9.94 -0.93
CA ALA A 26 -9.51 8.80 -1.06
C ALA A 26 -8.19 9.19 -1.73
N PHE A 27 -8.25 9.95 -2.84
CA PHE A 27 -7.06 10.51 -3.48
C PHE A 27 -6.17 11.27 -2.50
N ARG A 28 -6.73 12.18 -1.68
CA ARG A 28 -5.95 12.96 -0.71
C ARG A 28 -5.29 12.08 0.35
N TYR A 29 -6.03 11.13 0.91
CA TYR A 29 -5.47 10.19 1.90
C TYR A 29 -4.39 9.30 1.29
N GLY A 30 -4.62 8.77 0.08
CA GLY A 30 -3.63 8.00 -0.66
C GLY A 30 -2.39 8.81 -1.03
N PHE A 31 -2.56 10.08 -1.39
CA PHE A 31 -1.45 11.00 -1.67
C PHE A 31 -0.62 11.27 -0.41
N CYS A 32 -1.25 11.59 0.72
CA CYS A 32 -0.54 11.78 2.00
C CYS A 32 0.16 10.50 2.46
N PHE A 33 -0.49 9.34 2.29
CA PHE A 33 0.12 8.04 2.57
C PHE A 33 1.34 7.80 1.67
N GLY A 34 1.20 8.10 0.37
CA GLY A 34 2.28 8.03 -0.61
C GLY A 34 3.47 8.90 -0.20
N ILE A 35 3.24 10.15 0.22
CA ILE A 35 4.32 11.04 0.67
C ILE A 35 5.03 10.43 1.88
N ALA A 36 4.26 9.99 2.88
CA ALA A 36 4.80 9.39 4.10
C ALA A 36 5.61 8.10 3.82
N LEU A 37 5.26 7.37 2.75
CA LEU A 37 5.96 6.17 2.32
C LEU A 37 7.20 6.50 1.48
N PHE A 38 7.04 7.29 0.42
CA PHE A 38 8.07 7.49 -0.60
C PHE A 38 9.13 8.50 -0.21
N ALA A 39 8.76 9.59 0.47
CA ALA A 39 9.71 10.62 0.88
C ALA A 39 10.91 10.04 1.68
N PRO A 40 10.70 9.23 2.75
CA PRO A 40 11.81 8.59 3.44
C PRO A 40 12.43 7.45 2.63
N LEU A 41 11.63 6.65 1.91
CA LEU A 41 12.11 5.50 1.12
C LEU A 41 13.13 5.90 0.06
N VAL A 42 12.92 7.04 -0.60
CA VAL A 42 13.79 7.53 -1.67
C VAL A 42 14.72 8.64 -1.23
N LEU A 43 14.86 8.90 0.07
CA LEU A 43 15.67 10.00 0.60
C LEU A 43 17.11 9.99 0.09
N TRP A 44 17.67 8.81 -0.18
CA TRP A 44 18.99 8.65 -0.78
C TRP A 44 19.14 9.37 -2.13
N LEU A 45 18.04 9.58 -2.87
CA LEU A 45 18.03 10.30 -4.14
C LEU A 45 18.36 11.79 -3.98
N SER A 46 18.22 12.35 -2.77
CA SER A 46 18.64 13.73 -2.46
C SER A 46 20.14 13.95 -2.64
N ASN A 47 20.95 12.88 -2.59
CA ASN A 47 22.38 12.95 -2.91
C ASN A 47 22.65 13.29 -4.39
N LEU A 48 21.68 13.02 -5.29
CA LEU A 48 21.73 13.42 -6.70
C LEU A 48 21.07 14.79 -6.95
N GLY A 49 20.49 15.39 -5.90
CA GLY A 49 19.81 16.68 -5.93
C GLY A 49 18.40 16.62 -5.34
N TRP A 50 17.94 17.76 -4.82
CA TRP A 50 16.62 17.86 -4.22
C TRP A 50 15.48 17.75 -5.24
N LEU A 51 15.71 18.23 -6.47
CA LEU A 51 14.72 18.22 -7.52
C LEU A 51 14.30 16.78 -7.93
N PRO A 52 15.22 15.84 -8.22
CA PRO A 52 14.88 14.43 -8.42
C PRO A 52 14.12 13.80 -7.25
N TRP A 53 14.56 14.06 -6.02
CA TRP A 53 13.91 13.52 -4.82
C TRP A 53 12.46 13.99 -4.68
N VAL A 54 12.22 15.31 -4.78
CA VAL A 54 10.87 15.89 -4.72
C VAL A 54 10.02 15.40 -5.88
N ALA A 55 10.55 15.42 -7.10
CA ALA A 55 9.81 15.02 -8.30
C ALA A 55 9.34 13.56 -8.21
N LEU A 56 10.24 12.62 -7.88
CA LEU A 56 9.90 11.22 -7.75
C LEU A 56 8.92 10.97 -6.61
N THR A 57 9.15 11.59 -5.44
CA THR A 57 8.26 11.47 -4.28
C THR A 57 6.85 11.92 -4.63
N LEU A 58 6.68 13.10 -5.25
CA LEU A 58 5.38 13.64 -5.61
C LEU A 58 4.71 12.83 -6.72
N ALA A 59 5.46 12.39 -7.73
CA ALA A 59 4.92 11.58 -8.83
C ALA A 59 4.37 10.24 -8.34
N GLU A 60 5.16 9.49 -7.55
CA GLU A 60 4.75 8.21 -6.98
C GLU A 60 3.59 8.36 -5.99
N SER A 61 3.60 9.44 -5.19
CA SER A 61 2.51 9.75 -4.27
C SER A 61 1.22 10.11 -5.00
N ALA A 62 1.31 10.87 -6.09
CA ALA A 62 0.17 11.23 -6.93
C ALA A 62 -0.44 10.01 -7.59
N LEU A 63 0.40 9.14 -8.18
CA LEU A 63 -0.04 7.87 -8.76
C LEU A 63 -0.71 6.98 -7.73
N PHE A 64 -0.08 6.79 -6.56
CA PHE A 64 -0.68 6.01 -5.46
C PHE A 64 -2.02 6.62 -5.02
N GLY A 65 -2.09 7.95 -4.87
CA GLY A 65 -3.33 8.68 -4.61
C GLY A 65 -4.42 8.38 -5.64
N LEU A 66 -4.12 8.47 -6.93
CA LEU A 66 -5.08 8.15 -8.01
C LEU A 66 -5.57 6.70 -7.89
N LEU A 67 -4.65 5.77 -7.64
CA LEU A 67 -4.98 4.35 -7.53
C LEU A 67 -5.80 4.02 -6.27
N THR A 68 -5.81 4.86 -5.24
CA THR A 68 -6.70 4.69 -4.06
C THR A 68 -8.13 5.15 -4.28
N MET A 69 -8.42 5.94 -5.33
CA MET A 69 -9.77 6.44 -5.63
C MET A 69 -10.88 5.37 -5.71
N PRO A 70 -10.67 4.17 -6.28
CA PRO A 70 -11.68 3.10 -6.31
C PRO A 70 -11.90 2.40 -4.97
N VAL A 71 -10.97 2.51 -4.01
CA VAL A 71 -10.98 1.75 -2.75
C VAL A 71 -12.28 1.91 -1.96
N PRO A 72 -12.86 3.11 -1.77
CA PRO A 72 -14.12 3.25 -1.05
C PRO A 72 -15.28 2.46 -1.70
N THR A 73 -15.28 2.30 -3.02
CA THR A 73 -16.28 1.49 -3.73
C THR A 73 -16.00 0.00 -3.54
N LEU A 74 -14.74 -0.43 -3.58
CA LEU A 74 -14.34 -1.81 -3.30
C LEU A 74 -14.73 -2.24 -1.89
N LEU A 75 -14.56 -1.36 -0.90
CA LEU A 75 -14.93 -1.57 0.50
C LEU A 75 -16.43 -1.81 0.74
N ARG A 76 -17.30 -1.46 -0.22
CA ARG A 76 -18.75 -1.69 -0.13
C ARG A 76 -19.18 -3.05 -0.71
N ARG A 77 -18.27 -3.80 -1.33
CA ARG A 77 -18.58 -5.13 -1.91
C ARG A 77 -18.64 -6.20 -0.82
N ARG A 78 -19.47 -7.23 -1.00
CA ARG A 78 -19.67 -8.31 -0.01
C ARG A 78 -18.36 -9.04 0.36
N ALA A 79 -17.46 -9.21 -0.60
CA ALA A 79 -16.14 -9.83 -0.40
C ALA A 79 -15.02 -8.78 -0.43
N TRP A 80 -15.24 -7.59 0.13
CA TRP A 80 -14.26 -6.50 0.07
C TRP A 80 -12.82 -6.88 0.50
N PRO A 81 -12.56 -7.79 1.47
CA PRO A 81 -11.19 -8.14 1.83
C PRO A 81 -10.38 -8.67 0.64
N VAL A 82 -11.02 -9.50 -0.20
CA VAL A 82 -10.42 -10.06 -1.42
C VAL A 82 -10.19 -8.96 -2.45
N TRP A 83 -11.15 -8.06 -2.63
CA TRP A 83 -11.01 -6.93 -3.56
C TRP A 83 -9.89 -5.98 -3.16
N ILE A 84 -9.67 -5.76 -1.87
CA ILE A 84 -8.59 -4.91 -1.37
C ILE A 84 -7.23 -5.60 -1.51
N ALA A 85 -7.14 -6.91 -1.24
CA ALA A 85 -5.91 -7.66 -1.49
C ALA A 85 -5.55 -7.63 -2.99
N ALA A 86 -6.52 -7.89 -3.87
CA ALA A 86 -6.33 -7.83 -5.32
C ALA A 86 -5.96 -6.41 -5.80
N TRP A 87 -6.63 -5.38 -5.25
CA TRP A 87 -6.30 -3.98 -5.51
C TRP A 87 -4.85 -3.66 -5.13
N TRP A 88 -4.39 -4.09 -3.95
CA TRP A 88 -3.03 -3.82 -3.51
C TRP A 88 -1.98 -4.37 -4.48
N ILE A 89 -2.17 -5.62 -4.91
CA ILE A 89 -1.29 -6.24 -5.91
C ILE A 89 -1.38 -5.53 -7.25
N ALA A 90 -2.57 -5.09 -7.68
CA ALA A 90 -2.71 -4.27 -8.88
C ALA A 90 -1.94 -2.94 -8.76
N VAL A 91 -1.95 -2.29 -7.60
CA VAL A 91 -1.16 -1.07 -7.35
C VAL A 91 0.34 -1.35 -7.44
N GLU A 92 0.84 -2.39 -6.79
CA GLU A 92 2.27 -2.77 -6.86
C GLU A 92 2.69 -3.21 -8.28
N ALA A 93 1.75 -3.78 -9.03
CA ALA A 93 1.93 -4.19 -10.41
C ALA A 93 1.98 -3.00 -11.38
N ILE A 94 1.07 -2.04 -11.24
CA ILE A 94 1.03 -0.81 -12.04
C ILE A 94 2.28 0.00 -11.75
N ARG A 95 2.54 0.33 -10.47
CA ARG A 95 3.71 1.12 -10.07
C ARG A 95 5.02 0.47 -10.49
N GLY A 96 5.10 -0.86 -10.42
CA GLY A 96 6.30 -1.60 -10.83
C GLY A 96 6.53 -1.67 -12.34
N ARG A 97 5.66 -1.10 -13.18
CA ARG A 97 5.79 -1.09 -14.65
C ARG A 97 5.66 0.31 -15.24
N GLU A 98 4.85 1.16 -14.63
CA GLU A 98 4.46 2.48 -15.13
C GLU A 98 4.44 3.52 -14.01
N PRO A 99 4.75 4.80 -14.30
CA PRO A 99 5.30 5.33 -15.56
C PRO A 99 6.82 5.11 -15.69
N LEU A 100 7.39 5.37 -16.87
CA LEU A 100 8.84 5.44 -17.12
C LEU A 100 9.62 4.14 -16.83
N GLY A 101 9.02 2.97 -17.10
CA GLY A 101 9.63 1.67 -16.83
C GLY A 101 9.38 1.14 -15.41
N GLY A 102 8.70 1.92 -14.57
CA GLY A 102 8.18 1.49 -13.28
C GLY A 102 9.15 1.68 -12.11
N PHE A 103 8.57 1.86 -10.93
CA PHE A 103 9.26 2.04 -9.66
C PHE A 103 8.76 1.00 -8.63
N PRO A 104 9.35 -0.21 -8.59
CA PRO A 104 8.87 -1.32 -7.76
C PRO A 104 9.24 -1.17 -6.27
N TRP A 105 9.93 -0.09 -5.87
CA TRP A 105 10.34 0.13 -4.50
C TRP A 105 9.12 0.31 -3.57
N GLY A 106 9.26 -0.16 -2.34
CA GLY A 106 8.22 -0.10 -1.32
C GLY A 106 7.15 -1.20 -1.41
N ARG A 107 7.39 -2.26 -2.19
CA ARG A 107 6.55 -3.47 -2.17
C ARG A 107 6.55 -4.11 -0.80
N LEU A 108 5.40 -4.64 -0.39
CA LEU A 108 5.26 -5.35 0.87
C LEU A 108 6.22 -6.54 0.96
N ALA A 109 6.45 -7.27 -0.14
CA ALA A 109 7.42 -8.36 -0.18
C ALA A 109 8.83 -7.96 0.31
N PHE A 110 9.30 -6.74 0.02
CA PHE A 110 10.64 -6.30 0.42
C PHE A 110 10.75 -6.05 1.93
N SER A 111 9.63 -5.82 2.62
CA SER A 111 9.63 -5.71 4.08
C SER A 111 9.80 -7.04 4.80
N GLN A 112 9.74 -8.17 4.08
CA GLN A 112 9.70 -9.51 4.66
C GLN A 112 11.04 -10.25 4.59
N ALA A 113 12.15 -9.54 4.35
CA ALA A 113 13.48 -10.13 4.24
C ALA A 113 13.89 -10.98 5.45
N ASP A 114 13.46 -10.59 6.66
CA ASP A 114 13.73 -11.32 7.91
C ASP A 114 12.49 -12.03 8.46
N SER A 115 11.38 -12.10 7.71
CA SER A 115 10.14 -12.66 8.22
C SER A 115 10.01 -14.15 7.92
N PRO A 116 9.25 -14.91 8.75
CA PRO A 116 8.96 -16.32 8.46
C PRO A 116 8.24 -16.55 7.12
N ALA A 117 7.63 -15.50 6.56
CA ALA A 117 6.92 -15.57 5.29
C ALA A 117 7.87 -15.53 4.08
N LEU A 118 9.16 -15.20 4.25
CA LEU A 118 10.12 -15.07 3.14
C LEU A 118 10.13 -16.29 2.21
N GLY A 119 10.03 -17.50 2.76
CA GLY A 119 10.04 -18.75 1.98
C GLY A 119 8.98 -18.80 0.88
N TRP A 120 7.87 -18.08 1.01
CA TRP A 120 6.86 -18.01 -0.05
C TRP A 120 7.32 -17.28 -1.30
N ALA A 121 8.35 -16.43 -1.21
CA ALA A 121 8.95 -15.77 -2.37
C ALA A 121 9.53 -16.78 -3.37
N THR A 122 10.01 -17.95 -2.92
CA THR A 122 10.58 -18.96 -3.82
C THR A 122 9.50 -19.67 -4.65
N VAL A 123 8.27 -19.72 -4.14
CA VAL A 123 7.14 -20.41 -4.80
C VAL A 123 6.40 -19.48 -5.76
N ALA A 124 6.09 -18.26 -5.32
CA ALA A 124 5.18 -17.35 -6.03
C ALA A 124 5.81 -15.98 -6.39
N GLY A 125 7.12 -15.84 -6.16
CA GLY A 125 7.84 -14.59 -6.38
C GLY A 125 7.42 -13.47 -5.43
N ALA A 126 7.96 -12.27 -5.67
CA ALA A 126 7.62 -11.09 -4.89
C ALA A 126 6.11 -10.74 -4.90
N PRO A 127 5.38 -10.80 -6.04
CA PRO A 127 3.94 -10.51 -6.04
C PRO A 127 3.12 -11.48 -5.19
N GLY A 128 3.47 -12.77 -5.20
CA GLY A 128 2.82 -13.78 -4.36
C GLY A 128 3.08 -13.57 -2.88
N LEU A 129 4.32 -13.22 -2.52
CA LEU A 129 4.65 -12.86 -1.15
C LEU A 129 3.90 -11.60 -0.69
N SER A 130 3.85 -10.54 -1.49
CA SER A 130 3.03 -9.35 -1.20
C SER A 130 1.55 -9.71 -0.99
N LEU A 131 1.02 -10.66 -1.77
CA LEU A 131 -0.38 -11.09 -1.65
C LEU A 131 -0.63 -11.78 -0.30
N ILE A 132 0.28 -12.64 0.15
CA ILE A 132 0.17 -13.28 1.47
C ILE A 132 0.26 -12.22 2.58
N VAL A 133 1.22 -11.30 2.45
CA VAL A 133 1.50 -10.26 3.44
C VAL A 133 0.34 -9.29 3.60
N VAL A 134 -0.33 -8.89 2.50
CA VAL A 134 -1.43 -7.93 2.56
C VAL A 134 -2.69 -8.49 3.23
N LEU A 135 -2.81 -9.81 3.39
CA LEU A 135 -3.94 -10.41 4.12
C LEU A 135 -3.98 -9.96 5.58
N VAL A 136 -2.81 -9.74 6.20
CA VAL A 136 -2.71 -9.28 7.59
C VAL A 136 -3.30 -7.88 7.78
N PRO A 137 -2.86 -6.82 7.07
CA PRO A 137 -3.47 -5.50 7.18
C PRO A 137 -4.95 -5.48 6.80
N VAL A 138 -5.36 -6.29 5.82
CA VAL A 138 -6.77 -6.43 5.44
C VAL A 138 -7.59 -7.01 6.60
N ALA A 139 -7.10 -8.06 7.26
CA ALA A 139 -7.75 -8.66 8.43
C ALA A 139 -7.81 -7.66 9.61
N LEU A 140 -6.73 -6.93 9.88
CA LEU A 140 -6.69 -5.88 10.90
C LEU A 140 -7.73 -4.78 10.62
N ALA A 141 -7.79 -4.29 9.39
CA ALA A 141 -8.79 -3.31 8.98
C ALA A 141 -10.21 -3.86 9.12
N TRP A 142 -10.43 -5.13 8.80
CA TRP A 142 -11.73 -5.77 8.99
C TRP A 142 -12.15 -5.80 10.46
N LEU A 143 -11.27 -6.22 11.37
CA LEU A 143 -11.57 -6.23 12.81
C LEU A 143 -11.97 -4.84 13.32
N VAL A 144 -11.25 -3.79 12.90
CA VAL A 144 -11.55 -2.40 13.28
C VAL A 144 -12.90 -1.95 12.72
N LEU A 145 -13.19 -2.22 11.45
CA LEU A 145 -14.43 -1.78 10.81
C LEU A 145 -15.66 -2.57 11.31
N ALA A 146 -15.52 -3.87 11.57
CA ALA A 146 -16.57 -4.68 12.17
C ALA A 146 -16.90 -4.21 13.60
N GLY A 147 -15.88 -3.84 14.39
CA GLY A 147 -16.06 -3.27 15.72
C GLY A 147 -16.82 -1.94 15.73
N ARG A 148 -16.64 -1.10 14.69
CA ARG A 148 -17.38 0.17 14.55
C ARG A 148 -18.86 -0.03 14.21
N GLY A 149 -19.19 -1.06 13.43
CA GLY A 149 -20.57 -1.40 13.11
C GLY A 149 -21.40 -1.90 14.29
N ARG A 150 -20.75 -2.50 15.31
CA ARG A 150 -21.40 -2.94 16.56
C ARG A 150 -21.64 -1.81 17.58
N ARG A 151 -21.02 -0.65 17.39
CA ARG A 151 -21.11 0.51 18.29
C ARG A 151 -22.07 1.60 17.81
N ARG A 152 -22.69 1.41 16.64
CA ARG A 152 -23.73 2.26 16.07
C ARG A 152 -25.06 1.53 16.14
#